data_AF-A0A9X0H775-F1
#
_entry.id   AF-A0A9X0H775-F1
#
_cell.length_a   1.000
_cell.length_b   1.000
_cell.length_c   1.000
_cell.angle_alpha   90.00
_cell.angle_beta   90.00
_cell.angle_gamma   90.00
#
_symmetry.space_group_name_H-M   'P 1'
#
loop_
_entity.id
_entity.type
_entity.pdbx_description
1 polymer ?
#
loop_
_entity_poly.entity_id
_entity_poly.type
_entity_poly.pdbx_seq_one_letter_code
_entity_poly.pdbx_strand_id
1 'polypeptide(L)'
;MTAEPICETTFVQTLLDIAKFPERHRAVANTWADHFGVAPERRDEFMLHYLTHTSSTRCWCVSLHNDDQVARPTVARFGRQLQYFDGQLISAVQFDETRKVPIHAPTTSRALKLVHQLITHGGAQALLTSFSKHARDLALHESQLSIKPLMKLDFLAAREEGRNKRFYGPRNRFYLTSIGATLKKFCQSLDQELLHAVRSVQCPSAQLYNWLAQGDRTRRLQALKAQPVLIPVLIIGHAMPWPRLADSGILEQCPWKALQEYCGSWDDDCTRDGAGLVGHAADTGLPLNKVLAWLFSTPISAIRYLGQQRVYDTGSALSRLNAEGLEAGWGDLIAGARLGNRRPSTKAQWRSFYTFRSAIPWSLLRALPDMNALLPGCPTDWADPTWSNMAAKLVDLREMFRSLDRAGSRAALNTKNRLSAFVGGLSFRQISNLIDAFHGELEAIRARLEKAIPPEPSDAFTRWPGLMLNTDTITCSETGLQIVELRCADDLDREHRALGHCIDTYDYHAFSGSCRLLSIRSVATPLASVELALRAHGHEHKMGQSGKWTPKHLHIVQIRGHHNETPDTLSPVMKAFERFFAEVRNGRTPVNLDWPNLVAKMDRYADKTSIYNIRFAEEVIGWVERLMDRGL
;
A
#
# COMPACT_ATOMS: atom_id res chain seq x y z
N MET A 1 16.39 42.23 47.11
CA MET A 1 16.09 41.46 45.89
C MET A 1 17.01 40.25 45.86
N THR A 2 16.52 39.13 46.40
CA THR A 2 17.19 37.83 46.39
C THR A 2 16.93 37.15 45.04
N ALA A 3 18.00 36.84 44.31
CA ALA A 3 17.95 35.90 43.20
C ALA A 3 17.85 34.48 43.79
N GLU A 4 16.74 33.79 43.52
CA GLU A 4 16.48 32.45 44.04
C GLU A 4 17.42 31.38 43.42
N PRO A 5 17.87 30.37 44.20
CA PRO A 5 18.74 29.28 43.75
C PRO A 5 17.92 28.13 43.13
N ILE A 6 17.11 28.41 42.10
CA ILE A 6 16.18 27.41 41.53
C ILE A 6 16.91 26.34 40.69
N CYS A 7 18.11 26.63 40.16
CA CYS A 7 18.78 25.73 39.22
C CYS A 7 19.49 24.53 39.89
N GLU A 8 20.14 24.73 41.04
CA GLU A 8 20.93 23.67 41.72
C GLU A 8 20.05 22.62 42.40
N THR A 9 18.90 23.02 42.96
CA THR A 9 17.98 22.09 43.67
C THR A 9 17.34 21.08 42.70
N THR A 10 17.04 21.51 41.48
CA THR A 10 16.40 20.67 40.45
C THR A 10 17.35 19.59 39.91
N PHE A 11 18.64 19.92 39.78
CA PHE A 11 19.70 19.00 39.36
C PHE A 11 19.96 17.90 40.40
N VAL A 12 20.12 18.29 41.67
CA VAL A 12 20.33 17.34 42.78
C VAL A 12 19.15 16.39 42.93
N GLN A 13 17.92 16.89 42.79
CA GLN A 13 16.71 16.06 42.86
C GLN A 13 16.65 15.04 41.71
N THR A 14 17.02 15.42 40.49
CA THR A 14 17.05 14.54 39.33
C THR A 14 18.00 13.35 39.54
N LEU A 15 19.19 13.60 40.07
CA LEU A 15 20.18 12.56 40.37
C LEU A 15 19.70 11.61 41.47
N LEU A 16 19.07 12.15 42.52
CA LEU A 16 18.47 11.35 43.58
C LEU A 16 17.33 10.46 43.05
N ASP A 17 16.54 10.97 42.10
CA ASP A 17 15.46 10.21 41.49
C ASP A 17 15.97 9.10 40.55
N ILE A 18 17.05 9.35 39.81
CA ILE A 18 17.74 8.32 39.02
C ILE A 18 18.31 7.23 39.93
N ALA A 19 18.85 7.60 41.10
CA ALA A 19 19.46 6.67 42.05
C ALA A 19 18.47 5.64 42.64
N LYS A 20 17.15 5.90 42.57
CA LYS A 20 16.10 4.95 42.97
C LYS A 20 16.02 3.71 42.06
N PHE A 21 16.58 3.78 40.84
CA PHE A 21 16.53 2.66 39.90
C PHE A 21 17.74 1.72 40.05
N PRO A 22 17.56 0.40 39.83
CA PRO A 22 18.64 -0.58 39.89
C PRO A 22 19.82 -0.20 38.98
N GLU A 23 21.05 -0.48 39.43
CA GLU A 23 22.28 -0.17 38.69
C GLU A 23 22.26 -0.69 37.25
N ARG A 24 21.77 -1.92 37.06
CA ARG A 24 21.63 -2.52 35.72
C ARG A 24 20.70 -1.72 34.80
N HIS A 25 19.63 -1.13 35.32
CA HIS A 25 18.71 -0.30 34.53
C HIS A 25 19.34 1.05 34.19
N ARG A 26 20.08 1.65 35.15
CA ARG A 26 20.84 2.89 34.92
C ARG A 26 21.94 2.69 33.86
N ALA A 27 22.64 1.57 33.89
CA ALA A 27 23.63 1.22 32.87
C ALA A 27 23.02 1.13 31.47
N VAL A 28 21.85 0.49 31.33
CA VAL A 28 21.12 0.41 30.06
C VAL A 28 20.67 1.80 29.57
N ALA A 29 20.15 2.64 30.47
CA ALA A 29 19.76 4.01 30.13
C ALA A 29 20.96 4.84 29.64
N ASN A 30 22.12 4.68 30.28
CA ASN A 30 23.38 5.27 29.83
C ASN A 30 23.80 4.77 28.44
N THR A 31 23.74 3.46 28.19
CA THR A 31 24.04 2.89 26.87
C THR A 31 23.16 3.49 25.77
N TRP A 32 21.87 3.72 26.05
CA TRP A 32 20.99 4.38 25.09
C TRP A 32 21.31 5.86 24.91
N ALA A 33 21.68 6.57 25.99
CA ALA A 33 22.15 7.94 25.88
C ALA A 33 23.39 8.05 24.96
N ASP A 34 24.34 7.12 25.09
CA ASP A 34 25.51 7.04 24.20
C ASP A 34 25.13 6.73 22.75
N HIS A 35 24.26 5.72 22.56
CA HIS A 35 23.77 5.31 21.23
C HIS A 35 23.13 6.47 20.46
N PHE A 36 22.35 7.31 21.15
CA PHE A 36 21.69 8.47 20.55
C PHE A 36 22.54 9.75 20.53
N GLY A 37 23.75 9.73 21.09
CA GLY A 37 24.62 10.91 21.15
C GLY A 37 24.02 12.03 22.00
N VAL A 38 23.40 11.70 23.12
CA VAL A 38 22.80 12.68 24.04
C VAL A 38 23.89 13.52 24.68
N ALA A 39 23.80 14.84 24.53
CA ALA A 39 24.76 15.79 25.10
C ALA A 39 24.84 15.66 26.64
N PRO A 40 26.03 15.80 27.26
CA PRO A 40 26.23 15.59 28.69
C PRO A 40 25.26 16.37 29.58
N GLU A 41 24.91 17.59 29.19
CA GLU A 41 24.07 18.51 29.96
C GLU A 41 22.61 18.04 30.06
N ARG A 42 22.18 17.14 29.16
CA ARG A 42 20.81 16.62 29.09
C ARG A 42 20.71 15.13 29.41
N ARG A 43 21.83 14.52 29.76
CA ARG A 43 21.92 13.09 29.97
C ARG A 43 21.04 12.64 31.14
N ASP A 44 21.03 13.41 32.23
CA ASP A 44 20.22 13.11 33.41
C ASP A 44 18.72 13.26 33.14
N GLU A 45 18.32 14.31 32.42
CA GLU A 45 16.93 14.50 31.95
C GLU A 45 16.47 13.31 31.11
N PHE A 46 17.29 12.90 30.13
CA PHE A 46 17.02 11.75 29.28
C PHE A 46 16.91 10.46 30.08
N MET A 47 17.88 10.19 30.96
CA MET A 47 17.93 8.97 31.76
C MET A 47 16.73 8.87 32.70
N LEU A 48 16.41 9.94 33.43
CA LEU A 48 15.26 9.96 34.33
C LEU A 48 13.96 9.72 33.56
N HIS A 49 13.79 10.39 32.41
CA HIS A 49 12.63 10.18 31.55
C HIS A 49 12.56 8.75 31.03
N TYR A 50 13.65 8.21 30.49
CA TYR A 50 13.70 6.86 29.95
C TYR A 50 13.40 5.81 31.04
N LEU A 51 14.02 5.91 32.21
CA LEU A 51 13.82 4.97 33.32
C LEU A 51 12.38 5.03 33.84
N THR A 52 11.86 6.23 34.08
CA THR A 52 10.48 6.44 34.51
C THR A 52 9.51 5.93 33.46
N HIS A 53 9.77 6.21 32.18
CA HIS A 53 8.90 5.77 31.11
C HIS A 53 8.94 4.24 30.97
N THR A 54 10.10 3.61 31.02
CA THR A 54 10.24 2.17 30.78
C THR A 54 9.91 1.28 31.98
N SER A 55 9.67 1.86 33.16
CA SER A 55 9.28 1.15 34.38
C SER A 55 7.91 0.45 34.34
N SER A 56 7.04 0.84 33.39
CA SER A 56 5.71 0.24 33.20
C SER A 56 5.44 -0.05 31.74
N THR A 57 4.64 -1.07 31.48
CA THR A 57 4.16 -1.44 30.14
C THR A 57 3.09 -0.49 29.61
N ARG A 58 2.42 0.28 30.49
CA ARG A 58 1.21 1.08 30.18
C ARG A 58 0.11 0.27 29.48
N CYS A 59 0.10 -1.04 29.71
CA CYS A 59 -0.89 -1.96 29.20
C CYS A 59 -1.54 -2.68 30.37
N TRP A 60 -2.86 -2.55 30.50
CA TRP A 60 -3.63 -3.18 31.56
C TRP A 60 -5.08 -3.41 31.14
N CYS A 61 -5.77 -4.33 31.82
CA CYS A 61 -7.17 -4.69 31.55
C CYS A 61 -7.90 -4.85 32.88
N VAL A 62 -9.08 -4.23 33.01
CA VAL A 62 -9.92 -4.22 34.22
C VAL A 62 -11.35 -4.54 33.82
N SER A 63 -11.91 -5.60 34.40
CA SER A 63 -13.33 -5.93 34.29
C SER A 63 -14.12 -5.05 35.27
N LEU A 64 -15.24 -4.49 34.80
CA LEU A 64 -16.00 -3.49 35.54
C LEU A 64 -17.13 -4.07 36.39
N HIS A 65 -17.51 -5.33 36.15
CA HIS A 65 -18.51 -6.07 36.93
C HIS A 65 -17.97 -7.43 37.34
N ASN A 66 -18.42 -7.92 38.50
CA ASN A 66 -18.02 -9.20 39.09
C ASN A 66 -18.94 -10.37 38.72
N ASP A 67 -19.94 -10.16 37.86
CA ASP A 67 -20.88 -11.23 37.50
C ASP A 67 -20.22 -12.29 36.62
N ASP A 68 -20.63 -13.54 36.79
CA ASP A 68 -20.09 -14.68 36.05
C ASP A 68 -20.57 -14.80 34.61
N GLN A 69 -21.23 -13.78 34.07
CA GLN A 69 -21.67 -13.73 32.69
C GLN A 69 -20.48 -13.81 31.71
N VAL A 70 -20.71 -14.39 30.53
CA VAL A 70 -19.67 -14.62 29.51
C VAL A 70 -19.21 -13.29 28.87
N ALA A 71 -20.14 -12.34 28.68
CA ALA A 71 -19.85 -10.99 28.22
C ALA A 71 -19.84 -10.03 29.42
N ARG A 72 -18.67 -9.46 29.76
CA ARG A 72 -18.51 -8.58 30.94
C ARG A 72 -17.99 -7.21 30.50
N PRO A 73 -18.59 -6.10 30.95
CA PRO A 73 -18.07 -4.77 30.63
C PRO A 73 -16.62 -4.65 31.11
N THR A 74 -15.71 -4.27 30.21
CA THR A 74 -14.27 -4.35 30.45
C THR A 74 -13.56 -3.18 29.80
N VAL A 75 -12.56 -2.61 30.48
CA VAL A 75 -11.67 -1.57 29.96
C VAL A 75 -10.27 -2.12 29.83
N ALA A 76 -9.64 -1.83 28.69
CA ALA A 76 -8.23 -2.06 28.48
C ALA A 76 -7.51 -0.77 28.09
N ARG A 77 -6.26 -0.64 28.53
CA ARG A 77 -5.31 0.36 28.08
C ARG A 77 -4.26 -0.32 27.21
N PHE A 78 -3.97 0.27 26.05
CA PHE A 78 -2.91 -0.10 25.13
C PHE A 78 -2.03 1.13 24.86
N GLY A 79 -1.05 1.40 25.73
CA GLY A 79 -0.22 2.60 25.61
C GLY A 79 -1.04 3.87 25.77
N ARG A 80 -1.28 4.59 24.67
CA ARG A 80 -2.10 5.82 24.58
C ARG A 80 -3.51 5.62 24.04
N GLN A 81 -3.96 4.38 23.97
CA GLN A 81 -5.34 4.06 23.63
C GLN A 81 -6.05 3.43 24.82
N LEU A 82 -7.28 3.85 25.07
CA LEU A 82 -8.23 3.13 25.91
C LEU A 82 -9.24 2.43 25.00
N GLN A 83 -9.65 1.25 25.40
CA GLN A 83 -10.67 0.46 24.75
C GLN A 83 -11.66 -0.02 25.80
N TYR A 84 -12.93 0.08 25.48
CA TYR A 84 -14.03 -0.28 26.36
C TYR A 84 -14.98 -1.20 25.63
N PHE A 85 -15.39 -2.25 26.32
CA PHE A 85 -16.50 -3.09 25.95
C PHE A 85 -17.61 -2.84 26.96
N ASP A 86 -18.79 -2.42 26.50
CA ASP A 86 -19.93 -2.09 27.37
C ASP A 86 -20.79 -3.29 27.76
N GLY A 87 -20.43 -4.49 27.28
CA GLY A 87 -21.24 -5.71 27.38
C GLY A 87 -21.80 -6.16 26.03
N GLN A 88 -21.82 -5.28 25.03
CA GLN A 88 -22.31 -5.56 23.68
C GLN A 88 -21.38 -5.00 22.59
N LEU A 89 -20.93 -3.75 22.70
CA LEU A 89 -20.15 -3.02 21.71
C LEU A 89 -18.76 -2.65 22.21
N ILE A 90 -17.83 -2.57 21.26
CA ILE A 90 -16.44 -2.18 21.50
C ILE A 90 -16.24 -0.74 21.03
N SER A 91 -15.77 0.11 21.93
CA SER A 91 -15.37 1.49 21.65
C SER A 91 -13.91 1.70 22.01
N ALA A 92 -13.22 2.63 21.36
CA ALA A 92 -11.86 3.01 21.73
C ALA A 92 -11.63 4.50 21.58
N VAL A 93 -10.68 5.04 22.34
CA VAL A 93 -10.28 6.45 22.29
C VAL A 93 -8.77 6.56 22.42
N GLN A 94 -8.16 7.39 21.57
CA GLN A 94 -6.78 7.80 21.77
C GLN A 94 -6.73 9.04 22.67
N PHE A 95 -5.74 9.08 23.54
CA PHE A 95 -5.55 10.18 24.47
C PHE A 95 -4.11 10.69 24.43
N ASP A 96 -3.95 11.94 24.81
CA ASP A 96 -2.66 12.59 24.93
C ASP A 96 -2.12 12.56 26.37
N GLU A 97 -0.90 13.06 26.56
CA GLU A 97 -0.27 13.08 27.89
C GLU A 97 -0.95 14.04 28.87
N THR A 98 -1.77 14.98 28.38
CA THR A 98 -2.50 15.93 29.25
C THR A 98 -3.64 15.24 30.00
N ARG A 99 -4.19 14.16 29.44
CA ARG A 99 -5.25 13.36 30.06
C ARG A 99 -4.69 12.42 31.13
N LYS A 100 -5.26 12.50 32.34
CA LYS A 100 -4.83 11.74 33.53
C LYS A 100 -5.25 10.26 33.48
N VAL A 101 -4.66 9.48 32.57
CA VAL A 101 -4.89 8.02 32.49
C VAL A 101 -3.88 7.25 33.37
N PRO A 102 -4.33 6.40 34.30
CA PRO A 102 -3.46 5.64 35.21
C PRO A 102 -2.44 4.76 34.50
N ILE A 103 -1.16 4.84 34.90
CA ILE A 103 -0.05 4.03 34.34
C ILE A 103 -0.23 2.54 34.65
N HIS A 104 -0.73 2.22 35.84
CA HIS A 104 -1.05 0.87 36.30
C HIS A 104 -2.57 0.65 36.30
N ALA A 105 -2.99 -0.62 36.39
CA ALA A 105 -4.39 -0.99 36.45
C ALA A 105 -5.10 -0.26 37.61
N PRO A 106 -6.11 0.59 37.32
CA PRO A 106 -6.87 1.26 38.37
C PRO A 106 -7.87 0.31 39.05
N THR A 107 -8.42 0.75 40.18
CA THR A 107 -9.60 0.10 40.77
C THR A 107 -10.79 0.19 39.83
N THR A 108 -11.74 -0.74 39.96
CA THR A 108 -12.96 -0.80 39.15
C THR A 108 -13.73 0.52 39.15
N SER A 109 -13.90 1.15 40.31
CA SER A 109 -14.61 2.43 40.43
C SER A 109 -13.92 3.57 39.67
N ARG A 110 -12.58 3.60 39.67
CA ARG A 110 -11.81 4.59 38.92
C ARG A 110 -11.80 4.29 37.42
N ALA A 111 -11.80 3.01 37.03
CA ALA A 111 -11.95 2.60 35.63
C ALA A 111 -13.32 3.02 35.06
N LEU A 112 -14.40 2.85 35.82
CA LEU A 112 -15.76 3.31 35.43
C LEU A 112 -15.80 4.83 35.21
N LYS A 113 -15.25 5.62 36.13
CA LYS A 113 -15.16 7.08 35.96
C LYS A 113 -14.40 7.47 34.69
N LEU A 114 -13.30 6.77 34.39
CA LEU A 114 -12.47 7.02 33.23
C LEU A 114 -13.21 6.76 31.91
N VAL A 115 -14.02 5.71 31.84
CA VAL A 115 -14.88 5.41 30.67
C VAL A 115 -15.85 6.55 30.42
N HIS A 116 -16.64 6.92 31.43
CA HIS A 116 -17.64 7.98 31.30
C HIS A 116 -17.03 9.33 30.92
N GLN A 117 -15.79 9.61 31.33
CA GLN A 117 -15.09 10.86 31.03
C GLN A 117 -14.47 10.90 29.64
N LEU A 118 -13.92 9.79 29.16
CA LEU A 118 -13.05 9.80 27.98
C LEU A 118 -13.64 9.13 26.74
N ILE A 119 -14.59 8.21 26.90
CA ILE A 119 -15.13 7.42 25.80
C ILE A 119 -16.48 7.99 25.42
N THR A 120 -16.45 8.99 24.54
CA THR A 120 -17.63 9.48 23.81
C THR A 120 -17.72 8.77 22.46
N HIS A 121 -18.95 8.59 21.95
CA HIS A 121 -19.20 7.95 20.67
C HIS A 121 -18.48 8.73 19.55
N GLY A 122 -17.62 8.05 18.76
CA GLY A 122 -16.82 8.66 17.69
C GLY A 122 -15.29 8.58 17.86
N GLY A 123 -14.78 7.52 18.50
CA GLY A 123 -13.35 7.40 18.85
C GLY A 123 -12.50 6.53 17.91
N ALA A 124 -11.23 6.33 18.31
CA ALA A 124 -10.18 5.63 17.56
C ALA A 124 -10.51 4.17 17.20
N GLN A 125 -9.77 3.58 16.25
CA GLN A 125 -9.97 2.19 15.85
C GLN A 125 -9.59 1.22 16.98
N ALA A 126 -10.56 0.43 17.43
CA ALA A 126 -10.35 -0.60 18.44
C ALA A 126 -9.57 -1.81 17.90
N LEU A 127 -8.83 -2.48 18.79
CA LEU A 127 -7.99 -3.63 18.52
C LEU A 127 -8.71 -4.93 18.89
N LEU A 128 -8.64 -5.92 17.99
CA LEU A 128 -8.92 -7.34 18.28
C LEU A 128 -7.74 -8.26 17.94
N THR A 129 -6.64 -7.71 17.41
CA THR A 129 -5.38 -8.43 17.21
C THR A 129 -4.16 -7.52 17.39
N SER A 130 -3.09 -8.05 17.98
CA SER A 130 -1.78 -7.39 18.06
C SER A 130 -0.97 -7.48 16.77
N PHE A 131 -1.44 -8.24 15.78
CA PHE A 131 -0.80 -8.37 14.46
C PHE A 131 -1.23 -7.26 13.48
N SER A 132 -2.10 -6.34 13.90
CA SER A 132 -2.58 -5.24 13.07
C SER A 132 -1.50 -4.16 12.86
N LYS A 133 -1.65 -3.35 11.81
CA LYS A 133 -0.82 -2.15 11.60
C LYS A 133 -1.00 -1.18 12.78
N HIS A 134 -2.24 -0.95 13.19
CA HIS A 134 -2.58 -0.09 14.32
C HIS A 134 -1.88 -0.48 15.63
N ALA A 135 -1.81 -1.78 15.96
CA ALA A 135 -1.08 -2.25 17.14
C ALA A 135 0.44 -2.00 17.04
N ARG A 136 1.01 -2.13 15.84
CA ARG A 136 2.42 -1.79 15.57
C ARG A 136 2.68 -0.30 15.70
N ASP A 137 1.77 0.53 15.21
CA ASP A 137 1.87 1.99 15.32
C ASP A 137 1.78 2.44 16.78
N LEU A 138 0.90 1.85 17.59
CA LEU A 138 0.87 2.10 19.04
C LEU A 138 2.16 1.67 19.74
N ALA A 139 2.70 0.49 19.42
CA ALA A 139 3.95 0.01 20.00
C ALA A 139 5.14 0.90 19.64
N LEU A 140 5.21 1.35 18.38
CA LEU A 140 6.20 2.30 17.90
C LEU A 140 6.10 3.62 18.66
N HIS A 141 4.88 4.15 18.79
CA HIS A 141 4.66 5.42 19.48
C HIS A 141 5.12 5.34 20.95
N GLU A 142 4.86 4.23 21.65
CA GLU A 142 5.37 4.01 23.01
C GLU A 142 6.91 3.93 23.06
N SER A 143 7.55 3.31 22.06
CA SER A 143 9.01 3.32 21.94
C SER A 143 9.57 4.72 21.72
N GLN A 144 8.96 5.49 20.82
CA GLN A 144 9.33 6.88 20.56
C GLN A 144 9.17 7.77 21.81
N LEU A 145 8.06 7.61 22.53
CA LEU A 145 7.84 8.34 23.77
C LEU A 145 8.88 8.04 24.85
N SER A 146 9.47 6.84 24.87
CA SER A 146 10.53 6.53 25.83
C SER A 146 11.82 7.33 25.61
N ILE A 147 11.98 7.96 24.43
CA ILE A 147 13.11 8.85 24.10
C ILE A 147 12.67 10.28 23.76
N LYS A 148 11.45 10.67 24.18
CA LYS A 148 10.81 11.96 23.88
C LYS A 148 11.72 13.19 24.08
N PRO A 149 12.59 13.30 25.11
CA PRO A 149 13.49 14.44 25.28
C PRO A 149 14.41 14.70 24.08
N LEU A 150 14.69 13.68 23.27
CA LEU A 150 15.51 13.75 22.05
C LEU A 150 14.71 14.12 20.80
N MET A 151 13.47 13.63 20.70
CA MET A 151 12.60 13.87 19.54
C MET A 151 12.26 15.35 19.31
N LYS A 152 12.38 16.19 20.35
CA LYS A 152 12.20 17.64 20.23
C LYS A 152 13.31 18.35 19.45
N LEU A 153 14.48 17.71 19.30
CA LEU A 153 15.69 18.33 18.75
C LEU A 153 16.24 17.59 17.52
N ASP A 154 16.11 16.26 17.48
CA ASP A 154 16.59 15.46 16.37
C ASP A 154 15.50 14.52 15.85
N PHE A 155 14.91 14.89 14.72
CA PHE A 155 13.94 14.05 14.01
C PHE A 155 14.55 12.74 13.49
N LEU A 156 15.89 12.64 13.34
CA LEU A 156 16.55 11.41 12.94
C LEU A 156 16.57 10.36 14.06
N ALA A 157 16.50 10.77 15.33
CA ALA A 157 16.35 9.85 16.46
C ALA A 157 15.02 9.08 16.44
N ALA A 158 13.99 9.63 15.77
CA ALA A 158 12.70 8.99 15.57
C ALA A 158 12.71 7.88 14.50
N ARG A 159 13.77 7.80 13.66
CA ARG A 159 13.88 6.77 12.61
C ARG A 159 14.19 5.41 13.22
N GLU A 160 13.39 4.41 12.87
CA GLU A 160 13.55 3.02 13.31
C GLU A 160 14.65 2.26 12.57
N GLU A 161 15.11 2.80 11.45
CA GLU A 161 16.03 2.15 10.52
C GLU A 161 17.50 2.40 10.88
N GLY A 162 18.40 1.68 10.19
CA GLY A 162 19.84 1.83 10.36
C GLY A 162 20.31 1.49 11.79
N ARG A 163 21.13 2.36 12.39
CA ARG A 163 21.70 2.15 13.73
C ARG A 163 20.63 2.02 14.82
N ASN A 164 19.52 2.75 14.69
CA ASN A 164 18.47 2.83 15.71
C ASN A 164 17.61 1.56 15.80
N LYS A 165 17.71 0.66 14.82
CA LYS A 165 17.04 -0.65 14.85
C LYS A 165 17.42 -1.48 16.09
N ARG A 166 18.63 -1.27 16.63
CA ARG A 166 19.10 -1.90 17.88
C ARG A 166 18.24 -1.52 19.08
N PHE A 167 17.69 -0.30 19.09
CA PHE A 167 16.76 0.18 20.09
C PHE A 167 15.31 -0.23 19.77
N TYR A 168 14.82 0.18 18.59
CA TYR A 168 13.41 0.02 18.23
C TYR A 168 12.98 -1.43 18.04
N GLY A 169 13.86 -2.31 17.52
CA GLY A 169 13.51 -3.72 17.29
C GLY A 169 13.08 -4.45 18.57
N PRO A 170 13.95 -4.54 19.60
CA PRO A 170 13.58 -5.12 20.89
C PRO A 170 12.44 -4.38 21.59
N ARG A 171 12.43 -3.03 21.55
CA ARG A 171 11.44 -2.21 22.27
C ARG A 171 10.04 -2.34 21.69
N ASN A 172 9.89 -2.28 20.36
CA ASN A 172 8.61 -2.50 19.68
C ASN A 172 8.08 -3.90 19.96
N ARG A 173 8.96 -4.93 19.96
CA ARG A 173 8.55 -6.31 20.28
C ARG A 173 8.04 -6.45 21.71
N PHE A 174 8.69 -5.77 22.67
CA PHE A 174 8.25 -5.74 24.07
C PHE A 174 6.84 -5.15 24.21
N TYR A 175 6.58 -3.99 23.61
CA TYR A 175 5.25 -3.36 23.67
C TYR A 175 4.19 -4.17 22.92
N LEU A 176 4.51 -4.73 21.75
CA LEU A 176 3.59 -5.63 21.04
C LEU A 176 3.20 -6.86 21.87
N THR A 177 4.16 -7.44 22.60
CA THR A 177 3.89 -8.56 23.51
C THR A 177 2.97 -8.14 24.66
N SER A 178 3.20 -6.95 25.23
CA SER A 178 2.37 -6.38 26.30
C SER A 178 0.94 -6.07 25.84
N ILE A 179 0.80 -5.52 24.63
CA ILE A 179 -0.49 -5.28 23.97
C ILE A 179 -1.19 -6.61 23.74
N GLY A 180 -0.52 -7.62 23.18
CA GLY A 180 -1.08 -8.94 22.94
C GLY A 180 -1.57 -9.64 24.21
N ALA A 181 -0.79 -9.59 25.29
CA ALA A 181 -1.19 -10.16 26.59
C ALA A 181 -2.42 -9.48 27.19
N THR A 182 -2.48 -8.14 27.09
CA THR A 182 -3.62 -7.35 27.57
C THR A 182 -4.87 -7.61 26.72
N LEU A 183 -4.68 -7.71 25.40
CA LEU A 183 -5.74 -7.96 24.45
C LEU A 183 -6.33 -9.36 24.61
N LYS A 184 -5.52 -10.36 24.96
CA LYS A 184 -6.01 -11.70 25.31
C LYS A 184 -7.02 -11.64 26.46
N LYS A 185 -6.71 -10.89 27.52
CA LYS A 185 -7.63 -10.68 28.67
C LYS A 185 -8.90 -9.95 28.25
N PHE A 186 -8.75 -8.90 27.44
CA PHE A 186 -9.91 -8.16 26.92
C PHE A 186 -10.83 -9.05 26.08
N CYS A 187 -10.27 -9.85 25.16
CA CYS A 187 -11.03 -10.75 24.28
C CYS A 187 -11.77 -11.85 25.03
N GLN A 188 -11.28 -12.26 26.21
CA GLN A 188 -11.98 -13.23 27.07
C GLN A 188 -13.29 -12.67 27.64
N SER A 189 -13.42 -11.35 27.72
CA SER A 189 -14.66 -10.69 28.20
C SER A 189 -15.71 -10.48 27.10
N LEU A 190 -15.38 -10.77 25.84
CA LEU A 190 -16.28 -10.57 24.69
C LEU A 190 -17.17 -11.79 24.48
N ASP A 191 -18.20 -11.62 23.65
CA ASP A 191 -18.99 -12.75 23.15
C ASP A 191 -18.10 -13.66 22.28
N GLN A 192 -17.93 -14.91 22.73
CA GLN A 192 -17.01 -15.85 22.08
C GLN A 192 -17.53 -16.35 20.73
N GLU A 193 -18.84 -16.42 20.51
CA GLU A 193 -19.40 -16.82 19.21
C GLU A 193 -19.14 -15.73 18.16
N LEU A 194 -19.42 -14.46 18.52
CA LEU A 194 -19.17 -13.33 17.63
C LEU A 194 -17.67 -13.19 17.33
N LEU A 195 -16.83 -13.30 18.37
CA LEU A 195 -15.38 -13.24 18.21
C LEU A 195 -14.86 -14.38 17.32
N HIS A 196 -15.40 -15.59 17.46
CA HIS A 196 -15.08 -16.72 16.60
C HIS A 196 -15.48 -16.46 15.15
N ALA A 197 -16.69 -15.93 14.90
CA ALA A 197 -17.17 -15.60 13.56
C ALA A 197 -16.31 -14.54 12.86
N VAL A 198 -15.92 -13.49 13.57
CA VAL A 198 -15.02 -12.44 13.07
C VAL A 198 -13.63 -13.01 12.72
N ARG A 199 -13.12 -13.96 13.51
CA ARG A 199 -11.83 -14.61 13.27
C ARG A 199 -11.88 -15.65 12.15
N SER A 200 -12.98 -16.37 11.98
CA SER A 200 -13.12 -17.40 10.94
C SER A 200 -13.06 -16.81 9.53
N VAL A 201 -13.53 -15.58 9.36
CA VAL A 201 -13.39 -14.80 8.11
C VAL A 201 -12.07 -14.01 8.03
N GLN A 202 -11.08 -14.32 8.87
CA GLN A 202 -9.76 -13.68 8.91
C GLN A 202 -9.79 -12.16 9.01
N CYS A 203 -10.80 -11.61 9.69
CA CYS A 203 -11.02 -10.18 9.74
C CYS A 203 -11.25 -9.70 11.19
N PRO A 204 -10.23 -9.78 12.08
CA PRO A 204 -10.31 -9.37 13.48
C PRO A 204 -10.47 -7.84 13.64
N SER A 205 -11.62 -7.33 13.21
CA SER A 205 -12.01 -5.92 13.24
C SER A 205 -13.11 -5.71 14.25
N ALA A 206 -12.94 -4.71 15.12
CA ALA A 206 -13.98 -4.31 16.08
C ALA A 206 -15.23 -3.77 15.36
N GLN A 207 -15.10 -3.16 14.18
CA GLN A 207 -16.25 -2.71 13.39
C GLN A 207 -17.13 -3.89 12.96
N LEU A 208 -16.51 -4.98 12.48
CA LEU A 208 -17.26 -6.19 12.11
C LEU A 208 -17.89 -6.87 13.34
N TYR A 209 -17.17 -6.90 14.47
CA TYR A 209 -17.73 -7.39 15.73
C TYR A 209 -18.96 -6.56 16.15
N ASN A 210 -18.85 -5.24 16.18
CA ASN A 210 -19.94 -4.35 16.55
C ASN A 210 -21.11 -4.48 15.59
N TRP A 211 -20.85 -4.59 14.28
CA TRP A 211 -21.89 -4.83 13.29
C TRP A 211 -22.65 -6.13 13.59
N LEU A 212 -21.99 -7.22 13.95
CA LEU A 212 -22.72 -8.44 14.35
C LEU A 212 -23.53 -8.25 15.64
N ALA A 213 -23.03 -7.45 16.58
CA ALA A 213 -23.63 -7.26 17.90
C ALA A 213 -24.81 -6.27 17.94
N GLN A 214 -24.91 -5.32 16.99
CA GLN A 214 -25.91 -4.23 17.01
C GLN A 214 -27.31 -4.62 16.50
N GLY A 215 -27.43 -5.59 15.60
CA GLY A 215 -28.71 -5.96 14.99
C GLY A 215 -29.21 -7.34 15.37
N ASP A 216 -29.98 -7.99 14.48
CA ASP A 216 -30.40 -9.37 14.66
C ASP A 216 -29.18 -10.29 14.52
N ARG A 217 -28.59 -10.64 15.67
CA ARG A 217 -27.41 -11.50 15.78
C ARG A 217 -27.50 -12.74 14.90
N THR A 218 -28.64 -13.44 14.94
CA THR A 218 -28.82 -14.70 14.24
C THR A 218 -28.78 -14.48 12.73
N ARG A 219 -29.52 -13.48 12.24
CA ARG A 219 -29.55 -13.15 10.81
C ARG A 219 -28.22 -12.59 10.33
N ARG A 220 -27.55 -11.72 11.09
CA ARG A 220 -26.24 -11.16 10.72
C ARG A 220 -25.13 -12.22 10.70
N LEU A 221 -25.14 -13.19 11.63
CA LEU A 221 -24.24 -14.35 11.58
C LEU A 221 -24.51 -15.23 10.35
N GLN A 222 -25.78 -15.46 10.01
CA GLN A 222 -26.15 -16.19 8.79
C GLN A 222 -25.70 -15.44 7.53
N ALA A 223 -25.89 -14.13 7.49
CA ALA A 223 -25.41 -13.27 6.41
C ALA A 223 -23.89 -13.38 6.24
N LEU A 224 -23.12 -13.25 7.33
CA LEU A 224 -21.66 -13.39 7.31
C LEU A 224 -21.22 -14.78 6.83
N LYS A 225 -21.90 -15.85 7.26
CA LYS A 225 -21.63 -17.22 6.78
C LYS A 225 -21.94 -17.39 5.29
N ALA A 226 -23.01 -16.75 4.80
CA ALA A 226 -23.41 -16.82 3.39
C ALA A 226 -22.49 -16.00 2.48
N GLN A 227 -21.90 -14.91 2.99
CA GLN A 227 -21.04 -14.00 2.25
C GLN A 227 -19.80 -13.60 3.07
N PRO A 228 -18.88 -14.54 3.33
CA PRO A 228 -17.73 -14.32 4.21
C PRO A 228 -16.65 -13.42 3.59
N VAL A 229 -16.69 -13.22 2.27
CA VAL A 229 -15.71 -12.40 1.53
C VAL A 229 -16.20 -10.96 1.40
N LEU A 230 -17.41 -10.74 0.90
CA LEU A 230 -17.91 -9.39 0.57
C LEU A 230 -18.38 -8.60 1.79
N ILE A 231 -19.05 -9.23 2.77
CA ILE A 231 -19.57 -8.52 3.94
C ILE A 231 -18.43 -7.82 4.69
N PRO A 232 -17.34 -8.49 5.10
CA PRO A 232 -16.28 -7.81 5.84
C PRO A 232 -15.66 -6.62 5.10
N VAL A 233 -15.60 -6.67 3.76
CA VAL A 233 -15.13 -5.53 2.96
C VAL A 233 -16.10 -4.36 3.04
N LEU A 234 -17.41 -4.60 2.92
CA LEU A 234 -18.44 -3.56 2.99
C LEU A 234 -18.60 -2.95 4.38
N ILE A 235 -18.36 -3.71 5.45
CA ILE A 235 -18.45 -3.20 6.83
C ILE A 235 -17.25 -2.32 7.20
N ILE A 236 -16.06 -2.61 6.65
CA ILE A 236 -14.81 -1.93 7.03
C ILE A 236 -14.42 -0.85 6.02
N GLY A 237 -14.80 -1.02 4.75
CA GLY A 237 -14.60 -0.03 3.70
C GLY A 237 -15.38 1.25 3.97
N HIS A 238 -14.89 2.36 3.44
CA HIS A 238 -15.50 3.68 3.64
C HIS A 238 -16.47 4.03 2.50
N ALA A 239 -16.17 3.60 1.28
CA ALA A 239 -17.09 3.77 0.17
C ALA A 239 -18.13 2.67 0.13
N MET A 240 -19.18 2.95 -0.62
CA MET A 240 -20.20 1.98 -0.96
C MET A 240 -20.27 1.83 -2.48
N PRO A 241 -20.26 0.60 -3.02
CA PRO A 241 -20.57 0.39 -4.42
C PRO A 241 -22.01 0.81 -4.65
N TRP A 242 -22.31 1.50 -5.75
CA TRP A 242 -23.68 1.83 -6.09
C TRP A 242 -23.93 1.65 -7.57
N PRO A 243 -25.02 0.97 -7.96
CA PRO A 243 -25.36 0.79 -9.35
C PRO A 243 -25.61 2.14 -10.04
N ARG A 244 -25.13 2.27 -11.27
CA ARG A 244 -25.42 3.42 -12.13
C ARG A 244 -26.23 2.94 -13.31
N LEU A 245 -27.23 3.72 -13.70
CA LEU A 245 -27.89 3.57 -14.99
C LEU A 245 -26.83 3.72 -16.09
N ALA A 246 -26.87 2.82 -17.06
CA ALA A 246 -25.97 2.85 -18.19
C ALA A 246 -25.97 4.25 -18.85
N ASP A 247 -24.77 4.72 -19.21
CA ASP A 247 -24.50 5.93 -20.02
C ASP A 247 -24.91 7.30 -19.42
N SER A 248 -25.69 7.34 -18.36
CA SER A 248 -26.21 8.60 -17.79
C SER A 248 -25.47 9.06 -16.53
N GLY A 249 -24.63 8.20 -15.93
CA GLY A 249 -23.96 8.48 -14.66
C GLY A 249 -24.92 8.57 -13.46
N ILE A 250 -26.23 8.45 -13.70
CA ILE A 250 -27.33 8.50 -12.74
C ILE A 250 -27.28 7.24 -11.88
N LEU A 251 -27.47 7.40 -10.57
CA LEU A 251 -27.55 6.26 -9.65
C LEU A 251 -28.88 5.53 -9.82
N GLU A 252 -28.83 4.20 -9.88
CA GLU A 252 -30.04 3.39 -9.89
C GLU A 252 -30.74 3.48 -8.52
N GLN A 253 -32.07 3.57 -8.54
CA GLN A 253 -32.88 3.60 -7.32
C GLN A 253 -32.85 2.24 -6.62
N CYS A 254 -32.94 2.25 -5.29
CA CYS A 254 -33.01 1.01 -4.54
C CYS A 254 -34.37 0.32 -4.75
N PRO A 255 -34.39 -0.95 -5.18
CA PRO A 255 -35.65 -1.65 -5.40
C PRO A 255 -36.33 -2.06 -4.08
N TRP A 256 -35.62 -1.96 -2.95
CA TRP A 256 -36.16 -2.26 -1.63
C TRP A 256 -36.46 -0.97 -0.86
N LYS A 257 -37.75 -0.67 -0.67
CA LYS A 257 -38.19 0.48 0.14
C LYS A 257 -37.58 0.50 1.54
N ALA A 258 -37.39 -0.67 2.16
CA ALA A 258 -36.78 -0.80 3.49
C ALA A 258 -35.32 -0.34 3.54
N LEU A 259 -34.60 -0.33 2.42
CA LEU A 259 -33.19 0.09 2.37
C LEU A 259 -33.04 1.56 1.95
N GLN A 260 -34.15 2.25 1.66
CA GLN A 260 -34.13 3.60 1.11
C GLN A 260 -33.46 4.62 2.04
N GLU A 261 -33.58 4.45 3.36
CA GLU A 261 -32.96 5.32 4.37
C GLU A 261 -31.43 5.26 4.39
N TYR A 262 -30.85 4.18 3.87
CA TYR A 262 -29.40 4.00 3.76
C TYR A 262 -28.88 4.35 2.35
N CYS A 263 -29.77 4.76 1.44
CA CYS A 263 -29.42 5.22 0.10
C CYS A 263 -28.99 6.70 0.16
N GLY A 264 -27.87 7.05 -0.46
CA GLY A 264 -27.47 8.46 -0.58
C GLY A 264 -28.44 9.26 -1.47
N SER A 265 -28.77 10.49 -1.09
CA SER A 265 -29.44 11.46 -1.96
C SER A 265 -28.43 12.09 -2.94
N TRP A 266 -28.93 12.74 -3.99
CA TRP A 266 -28.11 13.43 -5.00
C TRP A 266 -27.43 14.71 -4.49
N ASP A 267 -28.01 15.34 -3.46
CA ASP A 267 -27.72 16.75 -3.10
C ASP A 267 -26.76 16.92 -1.92
N ASP A 268 -26.29 15.84 -1.30
CA ASP A 268 -25.52 15.94 -0.07
C ASP A 268 -24.25 15.09 -0.12
N ASP A 269 -23.17 15.60 0.46
CA ASP A 269 -21.89 14.92 0.74
C ASP A 269 -22.08 13.80 1.80
N CYS A 270 -23.28 13.21 1.89
CA CYS A 270 -23.63 12.14 2.80
C CYS A 270 -22.86 10.87 2.43
N THR A 271 -21.93 10.50 3.31
CA THR A 271 -21.29 9.19 3.36
C THR A 271 -22.38 8.10 3.35
N ARG A 272 -22.43 7.30 2.29
CA ARG A 272 -23.32 6.15 2.19
C ARG A 272 -22.89 5.09 3.19
N ASP A 273 -23.77 4.73 4.11
CA ASP A 273 -23.48 3.72 5.14
C ASP A 273 -23.67 2.30 4.61
N GLY A 274 -22.60 1.74 4.03
CA GLY A 274 -22.58 0.36 3.56
C GLY A 274 -22.82 -0.66 4.68
N ALA A 275 -22.39 -0.36 5.91
CA ALA A 275 -22.60 -1.24 7.06
C ALA A 275 -24.06 -1.24 7.50
N GLY A 276 -24.68 -0.06 7.56
CA GLY A 276 -26.10 0.14 7.83
C GLY A 276 -26.99 -0.58 6.83
N LEU A 277 -26.77 -0.38 5.52
CA LEU A 277 -27.59 -1.02 4.47
C LEU A 277 -27.53 -2.55 4.53
N VAL A 278 -26.33 -3.13 4.62
CA VAL A 278 -26.18 -4.59 4.68
C VAL A 278 -26.70 -5.14 6.01
N GLY A 279 -26.53 -4.38 7.10
CA GLY A 279 -27.10 -4.69 8.41
C GLY A 279 -28.62 -4.78 8.35
N HIS A 280 -29.28 -3.74 7.85
CA HIS A 280 -30.73 -3.69 7.72
C HIS A 280 -31.27 -4.77 6.77
N ALA A 281 -30.58 -5.02 5.65
CA ALA A 281 -30.94 -6.09 4.73
C ALA A 281 -30.92 -7.48 5.41
N ALA A 282 -29.91 -7.73 6.24
CA ALA A 282 -29.84 -8.96 7.03
C ALA A 282 -30.95 -9.01 8.09
N ASP A 283 -31.10 -7.94 8.87
CA ASP A 283 -32.07 -7.88 9.99
C ASP A 283 -33.51 -8.03 9.52
N THR A 284 -33.87 -7.45 8.37
CA THR A 284 -35.22 -7.58 7.78
C THR A 284 -35.41 -8.88 6.98
N GLY A 285 -34.36 -9.67 6.79
CA GLY A 285 -34.45 -10.96 6.09
C GLY A 285 -34.59 -10.81 4.57
N LEU A 286 -34.08 -9.71 4.00
CA LEU A 286 -34.05 -9.53 2.56
C LEU A 286 -33.14 -10.57 1.89
N PRO A 287 -33.39 -10.91 0.61
CA PRO A 287 -32.57 -11.88 -0.12
C PRO A 287 -31.17 -11.31 -0.40
N LEU A 288 -30.23 -11.50 0.54
CA LEU A 288 -28.90 -10.90 0.54
C LEU A 288 -28.16 -11.04 -0.81
N ASN A 289 -28.21 -12.22 -1.44
CA ASN A 289 -27.57 -12.43 -2.73
C ASN A 289 -28.15 -11.54 -3.86
N LYS A 290 -29.45 -11.22 -3.80
CA LYS A 290 -30.08 -10.27 -4.75
C LYS A 290 -29.71 -8.84 -4.40
N VAL A 291 -29.69 -8.48 -3.11
CA VAL A 291 -29.27 -7.16 -2.63
C VAL A 291 -27.84 -6.85 -3.08
N LEU A 292 -26.90 -7.76 -2.83
CA LEU A 292 -25.51 -7.58 -3.24
C LEU A 292 -25.36 -7.60 -4.77
N ALA A 293 -26.10 -8.45 -5.50
CA ALA A 293 -26.05 -8.48 -6.96
C ALA A 293 -26.45 -7.12 -7.57
N TRP A 294 -27.52 -6.53 -7.04
CA TRP A 294 -27.94 -5.17 -7.39
C TRP A 294 -26.88 -4.13 -7.00
N LEU A 295 -26.41 -4.16 -5.75
CA LEU A 295 -25.44 -3.19 -5.22
C LEU A 295 -24.15 -3.11 -6.04
N PHE A 296 -23.66 -4.26 -6.52
CA PHE A 296 -22.44 -4.37 -7.32
C PHE A 296 -22.69 -4.33 -8.83
N SER A 297 -23.94 -4.15 -9.29
CA SER A 297 -24.33 -4.29 -10.70
C SER A 297 -23.76 -5.55 -11.35
N THR A 298 -23.92 -6.70 -10.69
CA THR A 298 -23.30 -7.96 -11.09
C THR A 298 -24.30 -9.12 -11.08
N PRO A 299 -24.14 -10.16 -11.92
CA PRO A 299 -25.01 -11.32 -11.88
C PRO A 299 -25.01 -12.02 -10.52
N ILE A 300 -26.18 -12.52 -10.10
CA ILE A 300 -26.34 -13.27 -8.84
C ILE A 300 -25.37 -14.47 -8.78
N SER A 301 -25.02 -15.07 -9.92
CA SER A 301 -24.08 -16.19 -9.98
C SER A 301 -22.67 -15.81 -9.51
N ALA A 302 -22.23 -14.56 -9.73
CA ALA A 302 -20.95 -14.05 -9.24
C ALA A 302 -20.96 -13.85 -7.72
N ILE A 303 -22.07 -13.36 -7.17
CA ILE A 303 -22.26 -13.21 -5.72
C ILE A 303 -22.30 -14.58 -5.03
N ARG A 304 -23.06 -15.53 -5.58
CA ARG A 304 -23.11 -16.91 -5.06
C ARG A 304 -21.73 -17.57 -5.09
N TYR A 305 -20.97 -17.34 -6.16
CA TYR A 305 -19.60 -17.84 -6.28
C TYR A 305 -18.71 -17.33 -5.14
N LEU A 306 -18.70 -16.01 -4.90
CA LEU A 306 -17.90 -15.42 -3.81
C LEU A 306 -18.35 -15.91 -2.42
N GLY A 307 -19.65 -16.17 -2.25
CA GLY A 307 -20.18 -16.77 -1.02
C GLY A 307 -19.65 -18.19 -0.74
N GLN A 308 -19.21 -18.91 -1.77
CA GLN A 308 -18.64 -20.26 -1.66
C GLN A 308 -17.11 -20.25 -1.52
N GLN A 309 -16.45 -19.10 -1.74
CA GLN A 309 -15.00 -18.99 -1.65
C GLN A 309 -14.54 -18.98 -0.19
N ARG A 310 -13.38 -19.61 0.06
CA ARG A 310 -12.69 -19.45 1.33
C ARG A 310 -11.97 -18.12 1.34
N VAL A 311 -12.09 -17.37 2.42
CA VAL A 311 -11.40 -16.08 2.58
C VAL A 311 -9.87 -16.21 2.43
N TYR A 312 -9.32 -17.36 2.82
CA TYR A 312 -7.89 -17.66 2.63
C TYR A 312 -7.44 -17.59 1.17
N ASP A 313 -8.30 -18.03 0.24
CA ASP A 313 -7.99 -18.11 -1.18
C ASP A 313 -8.10 -16.74 -1.86
N THR A 314 -9.15 -15.99 -1.56
CA THR A 314 -9.37 -14.64 -2.11
C THR A 314 -8.45 -13.58 -1.52
N GLY A 315 -7.88 -13.83 -0.34
CA GLY A 315 -7.30 -12.80 0.53
C GLY A 315 -8.36 -12.19 1.46
N SER A 316 -7.92 -11.73 2.63
CA SER A 316 -8.81 -11.13 3.64
C SER A 316 -9.28 -9.74 3.23
N ALA A 317 -10.40 -9.27 3.79
CA ALA A 317 -10.93 -7.93 3.53
C ALA A 317 -9.89 -6.82 3.79
N LEU A 318 -9.12 -6.93 4.89
CA LEU A 318 -8.04 -5.99 5.20
C LEU A 318 -6.95 -5.99 4.12
N SER A 319 -6.59 -7.15 3.57
CA SER A 319 -5.60 -7.23 2.49
C SER A 319 -6.11 -6.58 1.20
N ARG A 320 -7.41 -6.74 0.90
CA ARG A 320 -8.04 -6.14 -0.28
C ARG A 320 -8.16 -4.64 -0.16
N LEU A 321 -8.65 -4.13 0.97
CA LEU A 321 -8.72 -2.70 1.26
C LEU A 321 -7.33 -2.04 1.26
N ASN A 322 -6.29 -2.76 1.68
CA ASN A 322 -4.92 -2.23 1.58
C ASN A 322 -4.38 -2.22 0.13
N ALA A 323 -4.83 -3.15 -0.72
CA ALA A 323 -4.39 -3.25 -2.11
C ALA A 323 -5.11 -2.23 -3.03
N GLU A 324 -6.42 -2.10 -2.90
CA GLU A 324 -7.26 -1.23 -3.75
C GLU A 324 -7.61 0.13 -3.09
N GLY A 325 -7.47 0.25 -1.76
CA GLY A 325 -7.78 1.45 -0.98
C GLY A 325 -9.01 1.28 -0.06
N LEU A 326 -9.20 2.17 0.92
CA LEU A 326 -10.38 2.10 1.80
C LEU A 326 -11.70 2.37 1.06
N GLU A 327 -11.63 3.01 -0.11
CA GLU A 327 -12.78 3.29 -0.99
C GLU A 327 -13.07 2.17 -2.00
N ALA A 328 -12.20 1.16 -2.08
CA ALA A 328 -12.33 0.08 -3.04
C ALA A 328 -11.67 -1.16 -2.45
N GLY A 329 -12.44 -2.17 -2.04
CA GLY A 329 -11.90 -3.46 -1.60
C GLY A 329 -12.53 -4.66 -2.29
N TRP A 330 -13.42 -4.40 -3.25
CA TRP A 330 -14.28 -5.38 -3.91
C TRP A 330 -14.10 -5.39 -5.43
N GLY A 331 -13.39 -4.43 -6.02
CA GLY A 331 -13.32 -4.26 -7.47
C GLY A 331 -12.73 -5.49 -8.15
N ASP A 332 -11.61 -5.99 -7.62
CA ASP A 332 -10.97 -7.19 -8.16
C ASP A 332 -11.77 -8.46 -7.86
N LEU A 333 -12.40 -8.54 -6.68
CA LEU A 333 -13.23 -9.68 -6.29
C LEU A 333 -14.42 -9.85 -7.24
N ILE A 334 -15.15 -8.76 -7.50
CA ILE A 334 -16.30 -8.75 -8.41
C ILE A 334 -15.85 -9.05 -9.85
N ALA A 335 -14.73 -8.48 -10.29
CA ALA A 335 -14.19 -8.76 -11.62
C ALA A 335 -13.84 -10.24 -11.78
N GLY A 336 -13.15 -10.85 -10.82
CA GLY A 336 -12.81 -12.28 -10.86
C GLY A 336 -14.05 -13.18 -10.83
N ALA A 337 -15.07 -12.79 -10.05
CA ALA A 337 -16.32 -13.54 -9.95
C ALA A 337 -17.19 -13.47 -11.23
N ARG A 338 -17.01 -12.45 -12.06
CA ARG A 338 -17.73 -12.29 -13.35
C ARG A 338 -17.15 -13.11 -14.50
N LEU A 339 -16.01 -13.78 -14.31
CA LEU A 339 -15.31 -14.53 -15.36
C LEU A 339 -15.94 -15.86 -15.78
N GLY A 340 -17.14 -16.20 -15.30
CA GLY A 340 -17.84 -17.43 -15.67
C GLY A 340 -16.98 -18.69 -15.44
N ASN A 341 -16.63 -19.40 -16.51
CA ASN A 341 -15.81 -20.63 -16.45
C ASN A 341 -14.33 -20.38 -16.10
N ARG A 342 -13.86 -19.13 -16.13
CA ARG A 342 -12.49 -18.74 -15.77
C ARG A 342 -12.41 -18.13 -14.38
N ARG A 343 -13.30 -18.51 -13.46
CA ARG A 343 -13.25 -17.99 -12.08
C ARG A 343 -12.05 -18.59 -11.32
N PRO A 344 -11.19 -17.76 -10.68
CA PRO A 344 -10.08 -18.26 -9.87
C PRO A 344 -10.61 -18.85 -8.57
N SER A 345 -10.30 -20.12 -8.29
CA SER A 345 -10.89 -20.89 -7.16
C SER A 345 -9.91 -21.18 -6.02
N THR A 346 -8.60 -21.11 -6.27
CA THR A 346 -7.56 -21.34 -5.25
C THR A 346 -6.76 -20.08 -4.98
N LYS A 347 -6.06 -20.02 -3.85
CA LYS A 347 -5.13 -18.93 -3.53
C LYS A 347 -4.11 -18.61 -4.63
N ALA A 348 -3.57 -19.63 -5.29
CA ALA A 348 -2.60 -19.44 -6.37
C ALA A 348 -3.27 -18.80 -7.59
N GLN A 349 -4.44 -19.30 -7.98
CA GLN A 349 -5.23 -18.74 -9.09
C GLN A 349 -5.66 -17.29 -8.82
N TRP A 350 -6.13 -16.97 -7.61
CA TRP A 350 -6.46 -15.60 -7.22
C TRP A 350 -5.25 -14.66 -7.30
N ARG A 351 -4.08 -15.12 -6.87
CA ARG A 351 -2.84 -14.35 -6.99
C ARG A 351 -2.49 -14.06 -8.45
N SER A 352 -2.52 -15.06 -9.33
CA SER A 352 -2.26 -14.87 -10.76
C SER A 352 -3.25 -13.88 -11.37
N PHE A 353 -4.54 -14.01 -11.05
CA PHE A 353 -5.58 -13.08 -11.47
C PHE A 353 -5.31 -11.64 -11.01
N TYR A 354 -4.98 -11.43 -9.73
CA TYR A 354 -4.67 -10.10 -9.21
C TYR A 354 -3.44 -9.50 -9.88
N THR A 355 -2.39 -10.29 -10.10
CA THR A 355 -1.19 -9.85 -10.82
C THR A 355 -1.54 -9.40 -12.24
N PHE A 356 -2.27 -10.22 -12.99
CA PHE A 356 -2.71 -9.89 -14.35
C PHE A 356 -3.58 -8.62 -14.36
N ARG A 357 -4.58 -8.53 -13.50
CA ARG A 357 -5.49 -7.37 -13.42
C ARG A 357 -4.75 -6.08 -13.06
N SER A 358 -3.76 -6.15 -12.18
CA SER A 358 -2.93 -5.00 -11.80
C SER A 358 -1.98 -4.53 -12.92
N ALA A 359 -1.67 -5.40 -13.90
CA ALA A 359 -0.89 -5.05 -15.07
C ALA A 359 -1.70 -4.22 -16.07
N ILE A 360 -3.01 -4.48 -16.19
CA ILE A 360 -3.92 -3.75 -17.09
C ILE A 360 -3.82 -2.23 -16.81
N PRO A 361 -3.48 -1.40 -17.81
CA PRO A 361 -3.45 0.05 -17.64
C PRO A 361 -4.82 0.61 -17.19
N TRP A 362 -4.80 1.61 -16.31
CA TRP A 362 -6.04 2.23 -15.80
C TRP A 362 -6.95 2.79 -16.90
N SER A 363 -6.37 3.34 -17.97
CA SER A 363 -7.11 3.80 -19.16
C SER A 363 -7.94 2.67 -19.78
N LEU A 364 -7.35 1.48 -19.88
CA LEU A 364 -8.01 0.29 -20.40
C LEU A 364 -9.03 -0.27 -19.40
N LEU A 365 -8.71 -0.34 -18.11
CA LEU A 365 -9.67 -0.77 -17.07
C LEU A 365 -10.95 0.07 -17.07
N ARG A 366 -10.86 1.38 -17.36
CA ARG A 366 -12.03 2.26 -17.48
C ARG A 366 -12.86 1.96 -18.74
N ALA A 367 -12.19 1.59 -19.82
CA ALA A 367 -12.83 1.27 -21.11
C ALA A 367 -13.33 -0.18 -21.20
N LEU A 368 -13.01 -1.04 -20.22
CA LEU A 368 -13.39 -2.46 -20.18
C LEU A 368 -14.59 -2.70 -19.23
N PRO A 369 -15.84 -2.69 -19.74
CA PRO A 369 -17.02 -3.00 -18.92
C PRO A 369 -17.11 -4.50 -18.54
N ASP A 370 -16.51 -5.39 -19.33
CA ASP A 370 -16.41 -6.82 -19.06
C ASP A 370 -15.01 -7.34 -19.42
N MET A 371 -14.31 -7.93 -18.45
CA MET A 371 -13.00 -8.53 -18.72
C MET A 371 -13.07 -9.74 -19.64
N ASN A 372 -14.21 -10.43 -19.76
CA ASN A 372 -14.31 -11.58 -20.65
C ASN A 372 -14.04 -11.21 -22.12
N ALA A 373 -14.26 -9.95 -22.52
CA ALA A 373 -13.93 -9.44 -23.85
C ALA A 373 -12.41 -9.41 -24.12
N LEU A 374 -11.60 -9.24 -23.08
CA LEU A 374 -10.13 -9.22 -23.18
C LEU A 374 -9.54 -10.64 -23.31
N LEU A 375 -10.23 -11.65 -22.78
CA LEU A 375 -9.66 -12.98 -22.60
C LEU A 375 -9.86 -14.02 -23.75
N PRO A 376 -10.48 -13.74 -24.92
CA PRO A 376 -10.52 -14.70 -26.01
C PRO A 376 -9.11 -15.18 -26.42
N GLY A 377 -8.93 -16.50 -26.56
CA GLY A 377 -7.64 -17.12 -26.90
C GLY A 377 -6.63 -17.23 -25.75
N CYS A 378 -6.92 -16.69 -24.57
CA CYS A 378 -6.09 -16.87 -23.37
C CYS A 378 -6.40 -18.20 -22.66
N PRO A 379 -5.51 -18.67 -21.76
CA PRO A 379 -5.79 -19.82 -20.90
C PRO A 379 -7.10 -19.65 -20.12
N THR A 380 -7.69 -20.78 -19.74
CA THR A 380 -8.87 -20.80 -18.87
C THR A 380 -8.49 -20.97 -17.40
N ASP A 381 -7.40 -21.66 -17.11
CA ASP A 381 -6.90 -21.89 -15.76
C ASP A 381 -5.91 -20.79 -15.35
N TRP A 382 -6.16 -20.13 -14.22
CA TRP A 382 -5.28 -19.13 -13.63
C TRP A 382 -3.99 -19.69 -13.03
N ALA A 383 -3.84 -21.01 -12.91
CA ALA A 383 -2.60 -21.66 -12.53
C ALA A 383 -1.62 -21.79 -13.71
N ASP A 384 -2.06 -21.51 -14.94
CA ASP A 384 -1.21 -21.57 -16.12
C ASP A 384 -0.04 -20.57 -16.01
N PRO A 385 1.22 -21.00 -16.21
CA PRO A 385 2.37 -20.12 -16.08
C PRO A 385 2.40 -19.00 -17.12
N THR A 386 1.69 -19.13 -18.25
CA THR A 386 1.69 -18.10 -19.32
C THR A 386 1.08 -16.76 -18.86
N TRP A 387 0.27 -16.74 -17.80
CA TRP A 387 -0.31 -15.50 -17.26
C TRP A 387 0.74 -14.47 -16.84
N SER A 388 1.91 -14.90 -16.37
CA SER A 388 2.99 -13.98 -16.00
C SER A 388 3.52 -13.23 -17.23
N ASN A 389 3.76 -13.95 -18.33
CA ASN A 389 4.21 -13.38 -19.60
C ASN A 389 3.14 -12.46 -20.20
N MET A 390 1.87 -12.83 -20.09
CA MET A 390 0.76 -11.99 -20.54
C MET A 390 0.65 -10.69 -19.72
N ALA A 391 0.79 -10.77 -18.40
CA ALA A 391 0.81 -9.60 -17.54
C ALA A 391 1.99 -8.68 -17.88
N ALA A 392 3.17 -9.26 -18.12
CA ALA A 392 4.35 -8.54 -18.60
C ALA A 392 4.07 -7.80 -19.91
N LYS A 393 3.46 -8.45 -20.90
CA LYS A 393 3.08 -7.80 -22.16
C LYS A 393 2.10 -6.65 -21.96
N LEU A 394 1.08 -6.79 -21.08
CA LEU A 394 0.15 -5.69 -20.79
C LEU A 394 0.82 -4.47 -20.12
N VAL A 395 1.95 -4.65 -19.44
CA VAL A 395 2.73 -3.52 -18.92
C VAL A 395 3.33 -2.71 -20.08
N ASP A 396 3.77 -3.38 -21.15
CA ASP A 396 4.37 -2.74 -22.32
C ASP A 396 3.36 -1.84 -23.07
N LEU A 397 2.06 -2.13 -22.98
CA LEU A 397 1.01 -1.23 -23.47
C LEU A 397 1.11 0.19 -22.89
N ARG A 398 1.65 0.33 -21.67
CA ARG A 398 1.87 1.64 -21.04
C ARG A 398 2.88 2.49 -21.80
N GLU A 399 3.83 1.86 -22.49
CA GLU A 399 4.86 2.55 -23.28
C GLU A 399 4.23 3.34 -24.42
N MET A 400 3.28 2.75 -25.15
CA MET A 400 2.52 3.45 -26.20
C MET A 400 1.76 4.67 -25.64
N PHE A 401 1.08 4.53 -24.50
CA PHE A 401 0.40 5.65 -23.86
C PHE A 401 1.37 6.72 -23.34
N ARG A 402 2.53 6.33 -22.81
CA ARG A 402 3.57 7.25 -22.34
C ARG A 402 4.18 8.05 -23.50
N SER A 403 4.38 7.44 -24.67
CA SER A 403 4.87 8.16 -25.86
C SER A 403 3.90 9.27 -26.30
N LEU A 404 2.59 9.04 -26.18
CA LEU A 404 1.58 10.10 -26.41
C LEU A 404 1.57 11.15 -25.30
N ASP A 405 1.78 10.76 -24.04
CA ASP A 405 1.87 11.72 -22.93
C ASP A 405 3.09 12.65 -23.06
N ARG A 406 4.22 12.11 -23.53
CA ARG A 406 5.46 12.86 -23.80
C ARG A 406 5.24 13.99 -24.82
N ALA A 407 4.38 13.77 -25.81
CA ALA A 407 4.09 14.77 -26.83
C ALA A 407 3.40 16.02 -26.25
N GLY A 408 2.57 15.86 -25.22
CA GLY A 408 1.92 16.96 -24.50
C GLY A 408 1.02 17.88 -25.34
N SER A 409 0.78 17.55 -26.62
CA SER A 409 0.00 18.36 -27.56
C SER A 409 -1.49 18.02 -27.45
N ARG A 410 -2.36 18.95 -27.88
CA ARG A 410 -3.81 18.71 -27.91
C ARG A 410 -4.18 17.56 -28.85
N ALA A 411 -3.43 17.39 -29.95
CA ALA A 411 -3.57 16.26 -30.86
C ALA A 411 -3.25 14.94 -30.13
N ALA A 412 -2.11 14.86 -29.44
CA ALA A 412 -1.72 13.66 -28.70
C ALA A 412 -2.74 13.26 -27.63
N LEU A 413 -3.31 14.23 -26.91
CA LEU A 413 -4.36 13.98 -25.92
C LEU A 413 -5.63 13.40 -26.57
N ASN A 414 -6.05 13.96 -27.71
CA ASN A 414 -7.19 13.45 -28.47
C ASN A 414 -6.94 12.03 -28.99
N THR A 415 -5.77 11.78 -29.58
CA THR A 415 -5.35 10.46 -30.08
C THR A 415 -5.30 9.45 -28.94
N LYS A 416 -4.77 9.82 -27.77
CA LYS A 416 -4.75 8.97 -26.56
C LYS A 416 -6.15 8.58 -26.09
N ASN A 417 -7.10 9.50 -26.09
CA ASN A 417 -8.49 9.21 -25.72
C ASN A 417 -9.15 8.25 -26.71
N ARG A 418 -8.96 8.47 -28.02
CA ARG A 418 -9.43 7.56 -29.08
C ARG A 418 -8.80 6.17 -28.95
N LEU A 419 -7.48 6.12 -28.74
CA LEU A 419 -6.73 4.87 -28.55
C LEU A 419 -7.24 4.09 -27.33
N SER A 420 -7.57 4.77 -26.23
CA SER A 420 -8.12 4.12 -25.04
C SER A 420 -9.45 3.42 -25.34
N ALA A 421 -10.33 4.05 -26.11
CA ALA A 421 -11.59 3.46 -26.54
C ALA A 421 -11.37 2.30 -27.54
N PHE A 422 -10.47 2.48 -28.51
CA PHE A 422 -10.11 1.46 -29.49
C PHE A 422 -9.57 0.20 -28.82
N VAL A 423 -8.55 0.33 -27.96
CA VAL A 423 -7.95 -0.79 -27.23
C VAL A 423 -8.95 -1.45 -26.26
N GLY A 424 -9.91 -0.69 -25.73
CA GLY A 424 -11.00 -1.22 -24.92
C GLY A 424 -11.88 -2.26 -25.63
N GLY A 425 -11.93 -2.23 -26.97
CA GLY A 425 -12.66 -3.20 -27.78
C GLY A 425 -11.83 -4.43 -28.19
N LEU A 426 -10.56 -4.51 -27.83
CA LEU A 426 -9.65 -5.55 -28.32
C LEU A 426 -9.49 -6.73 -27.35
N SER A 427 -9.29 -7.93 -27.92
CA SER A 427 -8.80 -9.09 -27.18
C SER A 427 -7.32 -8.96 -26.81
N PHE A 428 -6.85 -9.70 -25.81
CA PHE A 428 -5.45 -9.71 -25.41
C PHE A 428 -4.53 -10.07 -26.58
N ARG A 429 -4.90 -11.03 -27.43
CA ARG A 429 -4.08 -11.42 -28.58
C ARG A 429 -3.90 -10.25 -29.56
N GLN A 430 -4.96 -9.52 -29.83
CA GLN A 430 -4.92 -8.31 -30.65
C GLN A 430 -4.06 -7.21 -30.02
N ILE A 431 -4.19 -7.01 -28.70
CA ILE A 431 -3.34 -6.09 -27.95
C ILE A 431 -1.87 -6.51 -27.99
N SER A 432 -1.57 -7.80 -27.87
CA SER A 432 -0.20 -8.31 -27.96
C SER A 432 0.41 -8.01 -29.33
N ASN A 433 -0.32 -8.31 -30.42
CA ASN A 433 0.15 -8.01 -31.77
C ASN A 433 0.35 -6.50 -31.98
N LEU A 434 -0.54 -5.69 -31.40
CA LEU A 434 -0.44 -4.23 -31.43
C LEU A 434 0.83 -3.73 -30.74
N ILE A 435 1.15 -4.30 -29.57
CA ILE A 435 2.37 -3.95 -28.82
C ILE A 435 3.61 -4.34 -29.62
N ASP A 436 3.65 -5.54 -30.18
CA ASP A 436 4.79 -6.01 -30.98
C ASP A 436 4.98 -5.12 -32.23
N ALA A 437 3.88 -4.74 -32.90
CA ALA A 437 3.92 -3.81 -34.03
C ALA A 437 4.38 -2.40 -33.62
N PHE A 438 3.95 -1.92 -32.45
CA PHE A 438 4.37 -0.63 -31.92
C PHE A 438 5.87 -0.62 -31.59
N HIS A 439 6.39 -1.68 -30.96
CA HIS A 439 7.83 -1.81 -30.67
C HIS A 439 8.67 -1.81 -31.95
N GLY A 440 8.25 -2.55 -32.98
CA GLY A 440 8.92 -2.51 -34.29
C GLY A 440 8.86 -1.13 -34.96
N GLU A 441 7.73 -0.43 -34.88
CA GLU A 441 7.62 0.92 -35.42
C GLU A 441 8.47 1.93 -34.63
N LEU A 442 8.54 1.80 -33.30
CA LEU A 442 9.29 2.72 -32.46
C LEU A 442 10.78 2.71 -32.81
N GLU A 443 11.33 1.53 -33.06
CA GLU A 443 12.69 1.35 -33.58
C GLU A 443 12.86 2.05 -34.94
N ALA A 444 11.90 1.86 -35.85
CA ALA A 444 11.93 2.48 -37.17
C ALA A 444 11.80 4.01 -37.14
N ILE A 445 10.91 4.56 -36.30
CA ILE A 445 10.74 6.01 -36.07
C ILE A 445 12.06 6.59 -35.60
N ARG A 446 12.69 5.96 -34.60
CA ARG A 446 13.96 6.43 -34.06
C ARG A 446 15.06 6.45 -35.13
N ALA A 447 15.23 5.35 -35.86
CA ALA A 447 16.22 5.26 -36.92
C ALA A 447 16.03 6.36 -37.98
N ARG A 448 14.77 6.68 -38.34
CA ARG A 448 14.46 7.81 -39.25
C ARG A 448 14.81 9.16 -38.63
N LEU A 449 14.46 9.37 -37.35
CA LEU A 449 14.70 10.63 -36.66
C LEU A 449 16.19 10.90 -36.42
N GLU A 450 16.97 9.92 -35.99
CA GLU A 450 18.41 10.09 -35.76
C GLU A 450 19.16 10.33 -37.07
N LYS A 451 18.69 9.76 -38.18
CA LYS A 451 19.22 10.08 -39.51
C LYS A 451 18.89 11.52 -39.94
N ALA A 452 17.70 12.01 -39.62
CA ALA A 452 17.24 13.34 -40.00
C ALA A 452 17.75 14.45 -39.07
N ILE A 453 17.89 14.14 -37.78
CA ILE A 453 18.27 15.03 -36.69
C ILE A 453 19.26 14.26 -35.81
N PRO A 454 20.55 14.22 -36.20
CA PRO A 454 21.57 13.53 -35.42
C PRO A 454 21.65 14.11 -34.00
N PRO A 455 21.80 13.27 -32.96
CA PRO A 455 21.98 13.77 -31.61
C PRO A 455 23.31 14.52 -31.50
N GLU A 456 23.31 15.62 -30.75
CA GLU A 456 24.55 16.30 -30.36
C GLU A 456 25.42 15.31 -29.54
N PRO A 457 26.72 15.18 -29.83
CA PRO A 457 27.59 14.24 -29.12
C PRO A 457 27.62 14.43 -27.60
N SER A 458 27.38 15.67 -27.12
CA SER A 458 27.29 15.98 -25.69
C SER A 458 26.08 15.34 -25.01
N ASP A 459 24.96 15.19 -25.70
CA ASP A 459 23.72 14.66 -25.13
C ASP A 459 23.82 13.13 -24.90
N ALA A 460 24.54 12.42 -25.77
CA ALA A 460 24.72 10.97 -25.68
C ALA A 460 25.40 10.53 -24.36
N PHE A 461 26.32 11.36 -23.85
CA PHE A 461 27.12 11.08 -22.65
C PHE A 461 26.69 11.87 -21.41
N THR A 462 25.69 12.76 -21.53
CA THR A 462 25.19 13.51 -20.38
C THR A 462 24.51 12.56 -19.40
N ARG A 463 24.99 12.56 -18.14
CA ARG A 463 24.52 11.64 -17.11
C ARG A 463 23.38 12.19 -16.27
N TRP A 464 22.37 11.37 -15.97
CA TRP A 464 21.40 11.66 -14.90
C TRP A 464 21.93 11.24 -13.51
N PRO A 465 21.36 11.79 -12.42
CA PRO A 465 21.68 11.36 -11.06
C PRO A 465 21.40 9.86 -10.89
N GLY A 466 22.39 9.09 -10.47
CA GLY A 466 22.25 7.64 -10.27
C GLY A 466 21.35 7.26 -9.10
N LEU A 467 21.02 5.97 -8.98
CA LEU A 467 20.39 5.39 -7.79
C LEU A 467 21.46 5.04 -6.74
N MET A 468 22.65 4.61 -7.12
CA MET A 468 23.73 4.21 -6.24
C MET A 468 24.62 5.43 -5.94
N LEU A 469 24.94 5.62 -4.66
CA LEU A 469 25.70 6.79 -4.20
C LEU A 469 27.22 6.62 -4.28
N ASN A 470 27.72 5.40 -4.08
CA ASN A 470 29.14 5.15 -3.81
C ASN A 470 29.85 4.34 -4.90
N THR A 471 29.10 3.77 -5.85
CA THR A 471 29.61 2.91 -6.90
C THR A 471 28.59 2.87 -8.04
N ASP A 472 29.05 2.72 -9.28
CA ASP A 472 28.18 2.47 -10.43
C ASP A 472 27.97 0.95 -10.65
N THR A 473 28.64 0.08 -9.88
CA THR A 473 28.58 -1.39 -9.99
C THR A 473 28.55 -2.10 -8.64
N ILE A 474 27.69 -3.11 -8.48
CA ILE A 474 27.65 -4.02 -7.32
C ILE A 474 27.74 -5.47 -7.79
N THR A 475 28.66 -6.24 -7.23
CA THR A 475 28.77 -7.68 -7.52
C THR A 475 27.98 -8.49 -6.50
N CYS A 476 27.08 -9.35 -6.98
CA CYS A 476 26.39 -10.33 -6.16
C CYS A 476 27.35 -11.48 -5.81
N SER A 477 27.68 -11.64 -4.53
CA SER A 477 28.62 -12.68 -4.09
C SER A 477 28.13 -14.11 -4.32
N GLU A 478 26.82 -14.33 -4.39
CA GLU A 478 26.22 -15.67 -4.56
C GLU A 478 26.22 -16.14 -6.02
N THR A 479 25.98 -15.23 -6.97
CA THR A 479 25.86 -15.56 -8.39
C THR A 479 27.07 -15.13 -9.22
N GLY A 480 27.91 -14.24 -8.68
CA GLY A 480 29.01 -13.61 -9.41
C GLY A 480 28.57 -12.52 -10.40
N LEU A 481 27.26 -12.31 -10.57
CA LEU A 481 26.73 -11.31 -11.50
C LEU A 481 26.91 -9.89 -10.97
N GLN A 482 27.09 -8.94 -11.90
CA GLN A 482 27.26 -7.52 -11.61
C GLN A 482 25.96 -6.77 -11.91
N ILE A 483 25.58 -5.85 -11.03
CA ILE A 483 24.49 -4.91 -11.24
C ILE A 483 25.12 -3.55 -11.50
N VAL A 484 24.96 -3.03 -12.71
CA VAL A 484 25.58 -1.82 -13.22
C VAL A 484 24.51 -0.78 -13.49
N GLU A 485 24.75 0.47 -13.11
CA GLU A 485 23.83 1.56 -13.41
C GLU A 485 23.96 2.09 -14.83
N LEU A 486 22.82 2.26 -15.51
CA LEU A 486 22.74 2.92 -16.81
C LEU A 486 22.42 4.40 -16.56
N ARG A 487 23.31 5.30 -17.01
CA ARG A 487 23.32 6.70 -16.56
C ARG A 487 23.24 7.73 -17.68
N CYS A 488 23.45 7.35 -18.93
CA CYS A 488 23.29 8.24 -20.09
C CYS A 488 22.66 7.51 -21.28
N ALA A 489 22.33 8.25 -22.34
CA ALA A 489 21.68 7.68 -23.53
C ALA A 489 22.57 6.64 -24.25
N ASP A 490 23.89 6.83 -24.28
CA ASP A 490 24.85 5.86 -24.83
C ASP A 490 24.83 4.52 -24.08
N ASP A 491 24.68 4.53 -22.75
CA ASP A 491 24.53 3.30 -21.97
C ASP A 491 23.29 2.50 -22.41
N LEU A 492 22.18 3.21 -22.66
CA LEU A 492 20.92 2.59 -23.09
C LEU A 492 20.99 2.06 -24.52
N ASP A 493 21.66 2.76 -25.43
CA ASP A 493 21.90 2.31 -26.81
C ASP A 493 22.77 1.05 -26.85
N ARG A 494 23.84 0.99 -26.05
CA ARG A 494 24.66 -0.23 -25.91
C ARG A 494 23.87 -1.39 -25.33
N GLU A 495 23.07 -1.13 -24.30
CA GLU A 495 22.22 -2.14 -23.68
C GLU A 495 21.17 -2.67 -24.68
N HIS A 496 20.52 -1.77 -25.42
CA HIS A 496 19.59 -2.11 -26.50
C HIS A 496 20.22 -2.98 -27.57
N ARG A 497 21.42 -2.64 -28.07
CA ARG A 497 22.12 -3.45 -29.08
C ARG A 497 22.50 -4.83 -28.56
N ALA A 498 22.84 -4.94 -27.27
CA ALA A 498 23.20 -6.21 -26.66
C ALA A 498 21.98 -7.11 -26.40
N LEU A 499 20.87 -6.54 -25.91
CA LEU A 499 19.68 -7.29 -25.51
C LEU A 499 18.59 -7.32 -26.58
N GLY A 500 18.65 -6.50 -27.62
CA GLY A 500 17.64 -6.42 -28.69
C GLY A 500 16.26 -5.99 -28.17
N HIS A 501 16.22 -4.98 -27.29
CA HIS A 501 14.98 -4.52 -26.64
C HIS A 501 14.92 -3.00 -26.41
N CYS A 502 13.72 -2.42 -26.24
CA CYS A 502 13.44 -0.98 -26.40
C CYS A 502 13.92 -0.04 -25.25
N ILE A 503 14.91 -0.45 -24.45
CA ILE A 503 15.42 0.32 -23.31
C ILE A 503 16.06 1.65 -23.72
N ASP A 504 16.56 1.74 -24.95
CA ASP A 504 17.17 2.90 -25.58
C ASP A 504 16.25 4.13 -25.61
N THR A 505 14.94 3.96 -25.48
CA THR A 505 13.94 5.03 -25.50
C THR A 505 13.63 5.65 -24.12
N TYR A 506 14.26 5.13 -23.06
CA TYR A 506 13.92 5.49 -21.67
C TYR A 506 14.71 6.69 -21.16
N ASP A 507 15.60 7.27 -21.95
CA ASP A 507 16.43 8.42 -21.59
C ASP A 507 15.59 9.62 -21.11
N TYR A 508 14.52 9.97 -21.82
CA TYR A 508 13.57 11.01 -21.41
C TYR A 508 12.99 10.73 -20.02
N HIS A 509 12.58 9.48 -19.76
CA HIS A 509 12.01 9.09 -18.47
C HIS A 509 13.05 9.15 -17.35
N ALA A 510 14.29 8.77 -17.63
CA ALA A 510 15.38 8.86 -16.68
C ALA A 510 15.71 10.33 -16.34
N PHE A 511 15.79 11.20 -17.35
CA PHE A 511 16.00 12.65 -17.17
C PHE A 511 14.83 13.35 -16.50
N SER A 512 13.59 12.93 -16.73
CA SER A 512 12.41 13.49 -16.06
C SER A 512 12.33 13.14 -14.57
N GLY A 513 13.18 12.22 -14.10
CA GLY A 513 13.13 11.69 -12.74
C GLY A 513 12.08 10.60 -12.54
N SER A 514 11.47 10.09 -13.62
CA SER A 514 10.41 9.07 -13.55
C SER A 514 10.96 7.67 -13.24
N CYS A 515 12.19 7.37 -13.65
CA CYS A 515 12.79 6.04 -13.47
C CYS A 515 14.31 6.04 -13.27
N ARG A 516 14.84 4.90 -12.81
CA ARG A 516 16.26 4.53 -12.86
C ARG A 516 16.42 3.15 -13.46
N LEU A 517 17.52 2.98 -14.18
CA LEU A 517 17.77 1.83 -15.04
C LEU A 517 19.05 1.12 -14.61
N LEU A 518 18.97 -0.19 -14.46
CA LEU A 518 20.08 -1.05 -14.09
C LEU A 518 20.28 -2.12 -15.16
N SER A 519 21.52 -2.56 -15.35
CA SER A 519 21.90 -3.72 -16.15
C SER A 519 22.46 -4.80 -15.24
N ILE A 520 22.01 -6.04 -15.43
CA ILE A 520 22.52 -7.23 -14.77
C ILE A 520 23.44 -7.92 -15.77
N ARG A 521 24.72 -8.01 -15.44
CA ARG A 521 25.79 -8.45 -16.34
C ARG A 521 26.54 -9.65 -15.81
N SER A 522 26.92 -10.54 -16.72
CA SER A 522 28.03 -11.46 -16.48
C SER A 522 29.28 -10.80 -17.03
N VAL A 523 30.13 -10.29 -16.12
CA VAL A 523 31.28 -9.45 -16.48
C VAL A 523 30.81 -8.24 -17.31
N ALA A 524 31.17 -8.16 -18.59
CA ALA A 524 30.78 -7.06 -19.48
C ALA A 524 29.50 -7.33 -20.28
N THR A 525 29.00 -8.58 -20.29
CA THR A 525 27.86 -8.98 -21.13
C THR A 525 26.54 -8.77 -20.40
N PRO A 526 25.64 -7.91 -20.92
CA PRO A 526 24.29 -7.76 -20.38
C PRO A 526 23.48 -9.06 -20.50
N LEU A 527 22.78 -9.40 -19.42
CA LEU A 527 21.84 -10.54 -19.38
C LEU A 527 20.39 -10.06 -19.23
N ALA A 528 20.18 -8.96 -18.49
CA ALA A 528 18.88 -8.34 -18.33
C ALA A 528 19.03 -6.88 -17.89
N SER A 529 18.01 -6.08 -18.16
CA SER A 529 17.85 -4.73 -17.64
C SER A 529 16.70 -4.65 -16.63
N VAL A 530 16.73 -3.63 -15.78
CA VAL A 530 15.74 -3.38 -14.73
C VAL A 530 15.30 -1.92 -14.79
N GLU A 531 13.98 -1.69 -14.77
CA GLU A 531 13.39 -0.36 -14.55
C GLU A 531 12.86 -0.24 -13.12
N LEU A 532 13.28 0.80 -12.42
CA LEU A 532 12.82 1.18 -11.09
C LEU A 532 12.11 2.53 -11.14
N ALA A 533 11.04 2.67 -10.36
CA ALA A 533 10.30 3.93 -10.21
C ALA A 533 10.04 4.24 -8.73
N LEU A 534 9.87 5.53 -8.40
CA LEU A 534 9.39 5.97 -7.10
C LEU A 534 7.86 6.05 -7.11
N ARG A 535 7.20 5.43 -6.12
CA ARG A 535 5.75 5.50 -5.95
C ARG A 535 5.37 5.77 -4.51
N ALA A 536 4.58 6.82 -4.29
CA ALA A 536 3.93 7.08 -3.01
C ALA A 536 2.88 6.00 -2.73
N HIS A 537 2.72 5.60 -1.47
CA HIS A 537 1.64 4.68 -1.09
C HIS A 537 0.32 5.45 -0.94
N GLY A 538 -0.83 4.80 -1.18
CA GLY A 538 -2.14 5.47 -1.32
C GLY A 538 -2.56 6.41 -0.16
N HIS A 539 -2.03 6.23 1.04
CA HIS A 539 -2.26 7.13 2.18
C HIS A 539 -1.43 8.43 2.10
N GLU A 540 -0.22 8.38 1.53
CA GLU A 540 0.69 9.53 1.37
C GLU A 540 0.20 10.46 0.25
N HIS A 541 -0.45 9.91 -0.78
CA HIS A 541 -1.07 10.68 -1.86
C HIS A 541 -2.24 11.58 -1.38
N LYS A 542 -3.04 11.13 -0.40
CA LYS A 542 -4.23 11.85 0.07
C LYS A 542 -3.89 12.98 1.06
N MET A 543 -2.78 12.90 1.79
CA MET A 543 -2.45 13.88 2.84
C MET A 543 -1.52 15.01 2.40
N GLY A 544 -1.04 15.03 1.14
CA GLY A 544 -0.09 16.05 0.68
C GLY A 544 1.24 16.09 1.45
N GLN A 545 1.48 15.10 2.33
CA GLN A 545 2.72 14.97 3.09
C GLN A 545 3.76 14.33 2.17
N SER A 546 4.46 15.15 1.38
CA SER A 546 5.68 14.72 0.70
C SER A 546 6.79 14.55 1.74
N GLY A 547 6.73 13.46 2.50
CA GLY A 547 7.89 13.00 3.28
C GLY A 547 9.06 12.74 2.35
N LYS A 548 10.30 12.85 2.86
CA LYS A 548 11.51 12.51 2.11
C LYS A 548 11.41 11.07 1.61
N TRP A 549 11.67 10.84 0.32
CA TRP A 549 11.67 9.49 -0.26
C TRP A 549 12.59 8.56 0.55
N THR A 550 12.06 7.37 0.88
CA THR A 550 12.80 6.27 1.49
C THR A 550 12.75 5.01 0.60
N PRO A 551 13.65 4.02 0.79
CA PRO A 551 13.72 2.83 -0.07
C PRO A 551 12.41 2.02 -0.19
N LYS A 552 11.47 2.19 0.75
CA LYS A 552 10.13 1.54 0.67
C LYS A 552 9.32 1.98 -0.55
N HIS A 553 9.58 3.17 -1.09
CA HIS A 553 8.87 3.73 -2.25
C HIS A 553 9.46 3.27 -3.58
N LEU A 554 10.62 2.60 -3.57
CA LEU A 554 11.18 2.00 -4.77
C LEU A 554 10.32 0.82 -5.22
N HIS A 555 9.86 0.91 -6.45
CA HIS A 555 9.04 -0.08 -7.10
C HIS A 555 9.76 -0.63 -8.33
N ILE A 556 9.77 -1.95 -8.47
CA ILE A 556 10.29 -2.63 -9.67
C ILE A 556 9.20 -2.51 -10.73
N VAL A 557 9.47 -1.76 -11.80
CA VAL A 557 8.50 -1.62 -12.89
C VAL A 557 8.55 -2.85 -13.78
N GLN A 558 9.75 -3.28 -14.18
CA GLN A 558 9.98 -4.46 -15.00
C GLN A 558 11.43 -4.93 -14.92
N ILE A 559 11.65 -6.18 -15.30
CA ILE A 559 12.96 -6.80 -15.52
C ILE A 559 12.90 -7.52 -16.87
N ARG A 560 13.81 -7.21 -17.79
CA ARG A 560 13.76 -7.68 -19.18
C ARG A 560 15.11 -8.22 -19.64
N GLY A 561 15.12 -9.44 -20.16
CA GLY A 561 16.24 -10.06 -20.84
C GLY A 561 16.24 -9.79 -22.34
N HIS A 562 16.83 -10.72 -23.09
CA HIS A 562 16.91 -10.65 -24.56
C HIS A 562 15.52 -10.55 -25.19
N HIS A 563 15.34 -9.69 -26.20
CA HIS A 563 14.09 -9.50 -26.93
C HIS A 563 12.86 -9.25 -26.04
N ASN A 564 13.01 -8.45 -24.98
CA ASN A 564 11.96 -8.14 -24.00
C ASN A 564 11.42 -9.37 -23.22
N GLU A 565 12.13 -10.49 -23.21
CA GLU A 565 11.71 -11.66 -22.43
C GLU A 565 11.80 -11.39 -20.92
N THR A 566 10.91 -11.99 -20.13
CA THR A 566 10.99 -11.90 -18.66
C THR A 566 11.90 -13.01 -18.16
N PRO A 567 12.98 -12.71 -17.41
CA PRO A 567 13.85 -13.77 -16.90
C PRO A 567 13.12 -14.73 -15.96
N ASP A 568 13.46 -16.02 -16.03
CA ASP A 568 12.89 -17.04 -15.15
C ASP A 568 13.09 -16.68 -13.67
N THR A 569 12.08 -16.95 -12.83
CA THR A 569 12.11 -16.60 -11.40
C THR A 569 13.23 -17.30 -10.62
N LEU A 570 13.71 -18.45 -11.10
CA LEU A 570 14.78 -19.22 -10.48
C LEU A 570 16.17 -18.94 -11.11
N SER A 571 16.23 -18.08 -12.12
CA SER A 571 17.47 -17.75 -12.83
C SER A 571 18.50 -17.06 -11.92
N PRO A 572 19.80 -17.19 -12.22
CA PRO A 572 20.84 -16.43 -11.53
C PRO A 572 20.61 -14.91 -11.59
N VAL A 573 20.06 -14.41 -12.71
CA VAL A 573 19.68 -13.01 -12.90
C VAL A 573 18.68 -12.56 -11.85
N MET A 574 17.58 -13.33 -11.68
CA MET A 574 16.54 -12.96 -10.72
C MET A 574 17.06 -13.03 -9.28
N LYS A 575 17.80 -14.07 -8.93
CA LYS A 575 18.42 -14.21 -7.60
C LYS A 575 19.37 -13.05 -7.27
N ALA A 576 20.22 -12.66 -8.22
CA ALA A 576 21.14 -11.54 -8.05
C ALA A 576 20.39 -10.24 -7.75
N PHE A 577 19.34 -9.97 -8.53
CA PHE A 577 18.55 -8.76 -8.38
C PHE A 577 17.72 -8.74 -7.09
N GLU A 578 17.02 -9.83 -6.76
CA GLU A 578 16.26 -9.94 -5.51
C GLU A 578 17.14 -9.70 -4.29
N ARG A 579 18.36 -10.22 -4.30
CA ARG A 579 19.32 -10.01 -3.23
C ARG A 579 19.73 -8.54 -3.09
N PHE A 580 20.15 -7.93 -4.20
CA PHE A 580 20.49 -6.50 -4.22
C PHE A 580 19.33 -5.63 -3.74
N PHE A 581 18.13 -5.88 -4.26
CA PHE A 581 16.96 -5.08 -3.92
C PHE A 581 16.55 -5.26 -2.45
N ALA A 582 16.74 -6.46 -1.89
CA ALA A 582 16.58 -6.71 -0.46
C ALA A 582 17.62 -5.93 0.38
N GLU A 583 18.87 -5.81 -0.07
CA GLU A 583 19.91 -5.04 0.62
C GLU A 583 19.63 -3.53 0.59
N VAL A 584 19.14 -3.01 -0.54
CA VAL A 584 18.64 -1.64 -0.66
C VAL A 584 17.49 -1.40 0.31
N ARG A 585 16.47 -2.28 0.33
CA ARG A 585 15.31 -2.16 1.23
C ARG A 585 15.68 -2.24 2.71
N ASN A 586 16.71 -2.99 3.05
CA ASN A 586 17.22 -3.10 4.41
C ASN A 586 18.20 -1.98 4.80
N GLY A 587 18.48 -1.03 3.90
CA GLY A 587 19.39 0.10 4.13
C GLY A 587 20.86 -0.32 4.22
N ARG A 588 21.23 -1.51 3.73
CA ARG A 588 22.63 -1.97 3.67
C ARG A 588 23.36 -1.36 2.48
N THR A 589 22.64 -1.16 1.37
CA THR A 589 23.13 -0.48 0.19
C THR A 589 22.58 0.96 0.19
N PRO A 590 23.44 1.99 0.32
CA PRO A 590 22.98 3.37 0.30
C PRO A 590 22.54 3.77 -1.10
N VAL A 591 21.38 4.41 -1.20
CA VAL A 591 20.76 4.83 -2.46
C VAL A 591 20.37 6.30 -2.45
N ASN A 592 20.48 6.94 -3.61
CA ASN A 592 19.95 8.25 -3.93
C ASN A 592 18.52 8.12 -4.46
N LEU A 593 17.59 8.79 -3.78
CA LEU A 593 16.18 8.86 -4.15
C LEU A 593 15.75 10.28 -4.56
N ASP A 594 16.72 11.19 -4.72
CA ASP A 594 16.50 12.51 -5.28
C ASP A 594 16.69 12.45 -6.79
N TRP A 595 15.56 12.37 -7.50
CA TRP A 595 15.49 12.22 -8.95
C TRP A 595 14.83 13.48 -9.55
N PRO A 596 15.57 14.59 -9.66
CA PRO A 596 15.03 15.84 -10.21
C PRO A 596 14.73 15.71 -11.70
N ASN A 597 13.79 16.53 -12.17
CA ASN A 597 13.52 16.69 -13.60
C ASN A 597 14.62 17.56 -14.24
N LEU A 598 15.41 16.96 -15.12
CA LEU A 598 16.51 17.57 -15.87
C LEU A 598 16.20 17.72 -17.36
N VAL A 599 14.99 17.36 -17.81
CA VAL A 599 14.58 17.40 -19.23
C VAL A 599 14.80 18.79 -19.83
N ALA A 600 14.47 19.85 -19.08
CA ALA A 600 14.64 21.23 -19.51
C ALA A 600 16.11 21.67 -19.70
N LYS A 601 17.08 20.84 -19.28
CA LYS A 601 18.52 21.10 -19.40
C LYS A 601 19.17 20.35 -20.55
N MET A 602 18.41 19.55 -21.30
CA MET A 602 18.93 18.75 -22.40
C MET A 602 18.51 19.36 -23.72
N ASP A 603 19.44 19.69 -24.61
CA ASP A 603 19.13 20.38 -25.86
C ASP A 603 18.11 19.59 -26.71
N ARG A 604 18.22 18.25 -26.71
CA ARG A 604 17.22 17.35 -27.32
C ARG A 604 15.79 17.53 -26.77
N TYR A 605 15.60 18.02 -25.54
CA TYR A 605 14.31 18.09 -24.84
C TYR A 605 13.92 19.46 -24.25
N ALA A 606 14.81 20.43 -24.24
CA ALA A 606 14.72 21.66 -23.45
C ALA A 606 13.68 22.65 -23.96
N ASP A 607 13.14 22.47 -25.16
CA ASP A 607 12.22 23.42 -25.77
C ASP A 607 10.90 22.77 -26.23
N LYS A 608 9.79 23.49 -26.09
CA LYS A 608 8.52 23.25 -26.80
C LYS A 608 8.69 23.32 -28.31
N THR A 609 9.81 23.87 -28.80
CA THR A 609 10.24 23.86 -30.21
C THR A 609 11.24 22.74 -30.55
N SER A 610 11.59 21.83 -29.62
CA SER A 610 12.50 20.71 -29.92
C SER A 610 11.98 19.94 -31.13
N ILE A 611 12.66 20.11 -32.26
CA ILE A 611 12.26 19.53 -33.53
C ILE A 611 12.26 18.01 -33.40
N TYR A 612 13.21 17.44 -32.65
CA TYR A 612 13.24 16.01 -32.36
C TYR A 612 11.98 15.54 -31.64
N ASN A 613 11.59 16.21 -30.55
CA ASN A 613 10.42 15.82 -29.75
C ASN A 613 9.10 16.04 -30.50
N ILE A 614 9.00 17.12 -31.29
CA ILE A 614 7.86 17.41 -32.15
C ILE A 614 7.72 16.32 -33.23
N ARG A 615 8.80 16.02 -33.97
CA ARG A 615 8.78 15.00 -35.02
C ARG A 615 8.50 13.60 -34.48
N PHE A 616 9.07 13.26 -33.33
CA PHE A 616 8.72 12.02 -32.63
C PHE A 616 7.23 11.94 -32.30
N ALA A 617 6.67 13.02 -31.74
CA ALA A 617 5.25 13.09 -31.45
C ALA A 617 4.38 12.95 -32.71
N GLU A 618 4.72 13.64 -33.80
CA GLU A 618 4.02 13.56 -35.08
C GLU A 618 4.03 12.13 -35.66
N GLU A 619 5.18 11.46 -35.63
CA GLU A 619 5.33 10.09 -36.13
C GLU A 619 4.50 9.09 -35.29
N VAL A 620 4.56 9.20 -33.95
CA VAL A 620 3.78 8.34 -33.04
C VAL A 620 2.29 8.59 -33.21
N ILE A 621 1.84 9.85 -33.22
CA ILE A 621 0.42 10.20 -33.45
C ILE A 621 -0.03 9.66 -34.81
N GLY A 622 0.73 9.93 -35.87
CA GLY A 622 0.40 9.51 -37.23
C GLY A 622 0.33 7.99 -37.38
N TRP A 623 1.22 7.23 -36.72
CA TRP A 623 1.14 5.78 -36.71
C TRP A 623 -0.09 5.28 -35.97
N VAL A 624 -0.36 5.79 -34.77
CA VAL A 624 -1.53 5.39 -33.96
C VAL A 624 -2.84 5.70 -34.69
N GLU A 625 -2.94 6.86 -35.35
CA GLU A 625 -4.13 7.22 -36.13
C GLU A 625 -4.31 6.32 -37.35
N ARG A 626 -3.26 6.08 -38.14
CA ARG A 626 -3.33 5.15 -39.29
C ARG A 626 -3.74 3.74 -38.87
N LEU A 627 -3.23 3.27 -37.73
CA LEU A 627 -3.60 1.98 -37.16
C LEU A 627 -5.09 1.94 -36.79
N MET A 628 -5.58 2.94 -36.05
CA MET A 628 -6.99 3.00 -35.66
C MET A 628 -7.93 3.11 -36.87
N ASP A 629 -7.54 3.85 -37.91
CA ASP A 629 -8.36 4.06 -39.11
C ASP A 629 -8.41 2.82 -40.02
N ARG A 630 -7.36 1.99 -40.04
CA ARG A 630 -7.32 0.75 -40.84
C ARG A 630 -8.17 -0.38 -40.25
N GLY A 631 -8.36 -0.38 -38.93
CA GLY A 631 -8.80 -1.58 -38.21
C GLY A 631 -7.71 -2.65 -38.19
N LEU A 632 -7.66 -3.47 -37.14
CA LEU A 632 -6.64 -4.52 -36.98
C LEU A 632 -6.66 -5.58 -38.09
#